data_AF-A0A178DIA9-F1
#
_entry.id   AF-A0A178DIA9-F1
#
_cell.length_a   1.000
_cell.length_b   1.000
_cell.length_c   1.000
_cell.angle_alpha   90.00
_cell.angle_beta   90.00
_cell.angle_gamma   90.00
#
_symmetry.space_group_name_H-M   'P 1'
#
loop_
_entity.id
_entity.type
_entity.pdbx_description
1 polymer ?
#
loop_
_entity_poly.entity_id
_entity_poly.type
_entity_poly.pdbx_seq_one_letter_code
_entity_poly.pdbx_strand_id
1 'polypeptide(L)'
;MPAPTAALTSSFNEARSPLTAANVQAWASDHFPDPLQALPRPSRVKWIQFDDDSFTVTRAVWRGIGRSAHNHLLVIGGYAPGPEPEVEEPTERVAAHVHADEADVSFFRITANNELLPVKSTSTVAFHAPFCDVGDDAGNSKAIHRVSALILYYFLAAGHVTELQRTRADPSMFTRTFRDACYWVANNGERPNIPHPRPNAVPRSSALVDDVPVRPKRSSTMTSLSSTSFTTDPAPPIRRAATDDVKIKRDREDDAILRPKKHPRRTLSEQIVIPSLRNHDTTLSPRSPAPERVNRALSDRIEHLKDENADLKHTVSSLEHDRAKLEKRLSRRAYELEKMSHELNETKRRLSNVEIELDALKRRFEHADKDTSAFRLELLALRKTSKVSNDASKEV
;
A
#
# COMPACT_ATOMS: atom_id res chain seq x y z
N MET A 1 -10.08 46.24 16.38
CA MET A 1 -9.94 45.42 15.17
C MET A 1 -8.63 45.78 14.49
N PRO A 2 -7.49 45.16 14.86
CA PRO A 2 -6.27 45.30 14.08
C PRO A 2 -6.20 44.20 13.01
N ALA A 3 -5.74 44.59 11.82
CA ALA A 3 -5.58 43.74 10.66
C ALA A 3 -4.57 42.59 10.90
N PRO A 4 -4.72 41.43 10.23
CA PRO A 4 -3.75 40.35 10.35
C PRO A 4 -2.47 40.73 9.61
N THR A 5 -1.38 40.82 10.36
CA THR A 5 -0.01 40.89 9.86
C THR A 5 0.26 39.68 8.98
N ALA A 6 0.51 39.94 7.69
CA ALA A 6 1.05 38.97 6.75
C ALA A 6 2.40 38.47 7.29
N ALA A 7 2.42 37.23 7.77
CA ALA A 7 3.65 36.54 8.12
C ALA A 7 4.46 36.34 6.83
N LEU A 8 5.68 36.88 6.82
CA LEU A 8 6.70 36.63 5.83
C LEU A 8 6.88 35.11 5.68
N THR A 9 6.41 34.57 4.56
CA THR A 9 6.59 33.17 4.18
C THR A 9 8.06 32.96 3.88
N SER A 10 8.83 32.59 4.89
CA SER A 10 10.12 31.93 4.70
C SER A 10 9.89 30.70 3.83
N SER A 11 10.26 30.78 2.55
CA SER A 11 10.22 29.66 1.61
C SER A 11 10.93 28.46 2.24
N PHE A 12 10.20 27.35 2.39
CA PHE A 12 10.76 26.11 2.92
C PHE A 12 11.83 25.59 1.95
N ASN A 13 13.03 25.37 2.45
CA ASN A 13 14.12 24.77 1.68
C ASN A 13 14.19 23.28 1.99
N GLU A 14 13.89 22.45 0.98
CA GLU A 14 13.84 21.00 1.11
C GLU A 14 15.12 20.36 1.64
N ALA A 15 16.29 21.01 1.52
CA ALA A 15 17.56 20.48 2.00
C ALA A 15 18.04 21.10 3.32
N ARG A 16 17.52 22.27 3.72
CA ARG A 16 18.09 23.08 4.82
C ARG A 16 17.10 23.44 5.92
N SER A 17 15.81 23.57 5.62
CA SER A 17 14.81 23.93 6.64
C SER A 17 14.64 22.79 7.65
N PRO A 18 14.41 23.08 8.93
CA PRO A 18 14.21 22.03 9.92
C PRO A 18 12.92 21.25 9.62
N LEU A 19 12.97 19.92 9.77
CA LEU A 19 11.86 19.01 9.48
C LEU A 19 10.89 18.94 10.67
N THR A 20 10.26 20.07 10.98
CA THR A 20 9.20 20.16 11.99
C THR A 20 7.82 19.94 11.36
N ALA A 21 6.83 19.55 12.16
CA ALA A 21 5.47 19.33 11.68
C ALA A 21 4.90 20.54 10.91
N ALA A 22 5.06 21.74 11.48
CA ALA A 22 4.59 22.98 10.88
C ALA A 22 5.25 23.27 9.52
N ASN A 23 6.57 23.08 9.43
CA ASN A 23 7.32 23.35 8.21
C ASN A 23 6.97 22.36 7.09
N VAL A 24 6.94 21.06 7.41
CA VAL A 24 6.61 20.00 6.44
C VAL A 24 5.17 20.15 5.96
N GLN A 25 4.22 20.44 6.87
CA GLN A 25 2.82 20.62 6.52
C GLN A 25 2.60 21.89 5.68
N ALA A 26 3.24 23.01 6.02
CA ALA A 26 3.16 24.24 5.23
C ALA A 26 3.74 24.04 3.82
N TRP A 27 4.90 23.40 3.71
CA TRP A 27 5.51 23.07 2.43
C TRP A 27 4.63 22.14 1.58
N ALA A 28 4.11 21.07 2.17
CA ALA A 28 3.26 20.12 1.46
C ALA A 28 1.94 20.74 1.00
N SER A 29 1.34 21.61 1.82
CA SER A 29 0.11 22.34 1.47
C SER A 29 0.32 23.31 0.31
N ASP A 30 1.53 23.86 0.17
CA ASP A 30 1.89 24.77 -0.93
C ASP A 30 2.22 24.03 -2.23
N HIS A 31 2.86 22.85 -2.14
CA HIS A 31 3.36 22.14 -3.33
C HIS A 31 2.43 21.06 -3.88
N PHE A 32 1.65 20.40 -3.01
CA PHE A 32 0.75 19.30 -3.38
C PHE A 32 -0.44 19.20 -2.40
N PRO A 33 -1.34 20.21 -2.38
CA PRO A 33 -2.45 20.25 -1.45
C PRO A 33 -3.42 19.06 -1.60
N ASP A 34 -3.79 18.69 -2.84
CA ASP A 34 -4.77 17.61 -3.05
C ASP A 34 -4.23 16.25 -2.60
N PRO A 35 -2.99 15.85 -2.98
CA PRO A 35 -2.42 14.60 -2.48
C PRO A 35 -2.23 14.57 -0.96
N LEU A 36 -1.92 15.71 -0.34
CA LEU A 36 -1.82 15.80 1.12
C LEU A 36 -3.18 15.61 1.80
N GLN A 37 -4.26 16.16 1.24
CA GLN A 37 -5.61 16.02 1.78
C GLN A 37 -6.16 14.59 1.68
N ALA A 38 -5.64 13.78 0.75
CA ALA A 38 -5.98 12.37 0.64
C ALA A 38 -5.49 11.53 1.84
N LEU A 39 -4.45 12.00 2.56
CA LEU A 39 -3.96 11.29 3.72
C LEU A 39 -4.98 11.31 4.88
N PRO A 40 -5.24 10.17 5.53
CA PRO A 40 -5.97 10.13 6.79
C PRO A 40 -5.33 11.07 7.81
N ARG A 41 -6.17 11.78 8.58
CA ARG A 41 -5.69 12.61 9.70
C ARG A 41 -4.93 11.74 10.72
N PRO A 42 -3.91 12.26 11.41
CA PRO A 42 -3.17 11.50 12.43
C PRO A 42 -4.04 10.92 13.56
N SER A 43 -5.20 11.51 13.83
CA SER A 43 -6.18 10.99 14.80
C SER A 43 -6.99 9.78 14.30
N ARG A 44 -6.96 9.47 13.01
CA ARG A 44 -7.68 8.34 12.40
C ARG A 44 -6.84 7.09 12.27
N VAL A 45 -5.52 7.19 12.39
CA VAL A 45 -4.63 6.02 12.40
C VAL A 45 -4.58 5.42 13.80
N LYS A 46 -4.31 4.12 13.87
CA LYS A 46 -4.35 3.36 15.13
C LYS A 46 -3.01 3.45 15.85
N TRP A 47 -3.02 4.06 17.03
CA TRP A 47 -1.86 4.16 17.91
C TRP A 47 -1.97 3.16 19.06
N ILE A 48 -0.82 2.67 19.53
CA ILE A 48 -0.70 1.91 20.77
C ILE A 48 0.34 2.63 21.62
N GLN A 49 -0.07 3.08 22.79
CA GLN A 49 0.86 3.51 23.82
C GLN A 49 1.38 2.27 24.54
N PHE A 50 2.69 2.18 24.76
CA PHE A 50 3.28 1.14 25.58
C PHE A 50 3.92 1.76 26.81
N ASP A 51 3.64 1.18 27.96
CA ASP A 51 4.32 1.46 29.21
C ASP A 51 5.12 0.20 29.63
N ASP A 52 5.87 0.29 30.73
CA ASP A 52 6.79 -0.76 31.20
C ASP A 52 6.14 -2.16 31.33
N ASP A 53 4.82 -2.22 31.57
CA ASP A 53 4.05 -3.46 31.75
C ASP A 53 3.15 -3.83 30.55
N SER A 54 3.15 -3.03 29.47
CA SER A 54 2.19 -3.23 28.36
C SER A 54 2.50 -4.43 27.47
N PHE A 55 3.77 -4.82 27.39
CA PHE A 55 4.22 -5.89 26.51
C PHE A 55 5.28 -6.75 27.19
N THR A 56 5.27 -8.04 26.89
CA THR A 56 6.38 -8.94 27.15
C THR A 56 7.45 -8.69 26.09
N VAL A 57 8.39 -7.79 26.40
CA VAL A 57 9.44 -7.34 25.47
C VAL A 57 10.77 -7.99 25.81
N THR A 58 11.49 -8.50 24.80
CA THR A 58 12.87 -8.94 25.02
C THR A 58 13.77 -7.76 25.42
N ARG A 59 14.73 -7.99 26.31
CA ARG A 59 15.64 -6.94 26.80
C ARG A 59 16.35 -6.16 25.69
N ALA A 60 16.61 -6.81 24.54
CA ALA A 60 17.22 -6.17 23.37
C ALA A 60 16.27 -5.15 22.70
N VAL A 61 15.01 -5.55 22.49
CA VAL A 61 13.98 -4.66 21.91
C VAL A 61 13.68 -3.52 22.88
N TRP A 62 13.59 -3.79 24.18
CA TRP A 62 13.37 -2.77 25.20
C TRP A 62 14.48 -1.71 25.22
N ARG A 63 15.75 -2.12 25.09
CA ARG A 63 16.88 -1.18 24.99
C ARG A 63 16.86 -0.35 23.70
N GLY A 64 16.30 -0.89 22.61
CA GLY A 64 16.16 -0.16 21.36
C GLY A 64 15.06 0.90 21.44
N ILE A 65 13.86 0.47 21.84
CA ILE A 65 12.68 1.33 21.93
C ILE A 65 12.81 2.35 23.08
N GLY A 66 13.33 1.94 24.24
CA GLY A 66 13.45 2.79 25.43
C GLY A 66 14.47 3.94 25.31
N ARG A 67 15.19 4.05 24.18
CA ARG A 67 16.01 5.23 23.86
C ARG A 67 15.22 6.35 23.21
N SER A 68 14.04 6.05 22.67
CA SER A 68 13.23 7.05 22.00
C SER A 68 12.57 8.01 22.98
N ALA A 69 12.35 9.25 22.53
CA ALA A 69 11.72 10.31 23.31
C ALA A 69 10.19 10.10 23.53
N HIS A 70 9.62 9.04 22.96
CA HIS A 70 8.18 8.76 23.01
C HIS A 70 7.89 7.27 23.21
N ASN A 71 6.72 6.97 23.75
CA ASN A 71 6.28 5.62 24.07
C ASN A 71 5.10 5.14 23.20
N HIS A 72 5.08 5.54 21.93
CA HIS A 72 4.00 5.25 21.00
C HIS A 72 4.44 4.33 19.86
N LEU A 73 3.56 3.43 19.46
CA LEU A 73 3.66 2.56 18.29
C LEU A 73 2.50 2.87 17.35
N LEU A 74 2.78 2.89 16.04
CA LEU A 74 1.78 3.09 15.00
C LEU A 74 1.41 1.74 14.39
N VAL A 75 0.15 1.32 14.44
CA VAL A 75 -0.29 0.08 13.80
C VAL A 75 -0.39 0.30 12.29
N ILE A 76 0.41 -0.45 11.53
CA ILE A 76 0.55 -0.26 10.08
C ILE A 76 -0.01 -1.42 9.26
N GLY A 77 -0.33 -2.55 9.88
CA GLY A 77 -0.74 -3.75 9.14
C GLY A 77 -0.91 -4.99 10.01
N GLY A 78 -1.08 -6.12 9.34
CA GLY A 78 -1.03 -7.46 9.92
C GLY A 78 0.21 -8.24 9.51
N TYR A 79 0.61 -9.21 10.32
CA TYR A 79 1.73 -10.10 10.00
C TYR A 79 1.22 -11.26 9.13
N ALA A 80 1.69 -11.34 7.89
CA ALA A 80 1.27 -12.32 6.89
C ALA A 80 2.50 -13.05 6.31
N PRO A 81 3.02 -14.07 7.01
CA PRO A 81 4.17 -14.86 6.54
C PRO A 81 3.74 -15.89 5.49
N GLY A 82 3.38 -15.45 4.29
CA GLY A 82 3.13 -16.35 3.15
C GLY A 82 1.76 -17.07 3.17
N PRO A 83 1.51 -17.97 2.21
CA PRO A 83 0.17 -18.50 1.94
C PRO A 83 -0.11 -19.69 2.86
N GLU A 84 -0.37 -19.44 4.13
CA GLU A 84 -1.11 -20.42 4.93
C GLU A 84 -2.59 -20.35 4.55
N PRO A 85 -3.16 -21.44 4.00
CA PRO A 85 -4.57 -21.50 3.71
C PRO A 85 -5.27 -21.74 5.04
N GLU A 86 -5.84 -20.71 5.67
CA GLU A 86 -7.08 -20.80 6.51
C GLU A 86 -7.31 -19.62 7.46
N VAL A 87 -6.37 -18.69 7.67
CA VAL A 87 -6.60 -17.60 8.62
C VAL A 87 -7.13 -16.35 7.90
N GLU A 88 -8.41 -16.06 8.11
CA GLU A 88 -9.18 -15.01 7.42
C GLU A 88 -8.77 -13.57 7.81
N GLU A 89 -8.02 -13.40 8.90
CA GLU A 89 -7.30 -12.16 9.26
C GLU A 89 -6.01 -12.50 10.04
N PRO A 90 -4.87 -11.87 9.76
CA PRO A 90 -3.66 -12.08 10.55
C PRO A 90 -3.91 -11.67 12.01
N THR A 91 -3.97 -12.65 12.92
CA THR A 91 -4.18 -12.44 14.36
C THR A 91 -3.10 -11.55 14.97
N GLU A 92 -1.90 -11.60 14.40
CA GLU A 92 -0.75 -10.79 14.81
C GLU A 92 -0.76 -9.43 14.08
N ARG A 93 -0.63 -8.35 14.85
CA ARG A 93 -0.57 -6.98 14.33
C ARG A 93 0.87 -6.56 14.10
N VAL A 94 1.12 -5.72 13.10
CA VAL A 94 2.42 -5.10 12.88
C VAL A 94 2.33 -3.62 13.21
N ALA A 95 3.26 -3.16 14.04
CA ALA A 95 3.39 -1.78 14.43
C ALA A 95 4.78 -1.23 14.12
N ALA A 96 4.83 0.04 13.74
CA ALA A 96 6.05 0.80 13.52
C ALA A 96 6.40 1.67 14.73
N HIS A 97 7.69 1.87 14.92
CA HIS A 97 8.28 2.77 15.90
C HIS A 97 9.33 3.64 15.21
N VAL A 98 9.44 4.90 15.64
CA VAL A 98 10.42 5.85 15.10
C VAL A 98 11.46 6.17 16.15
N HIS A 99 12.73 6.12 15.75
CA HIS A 99 13.83 6.61 16.59
C HIS A 99 14.12 8.06 16.25
N ALA A 100 13.90 8.96 17.22
CA ALA A 100 14.07 10.41 17.03
C ALA A 100 15.50 10.80 16.63
N ASP A 101 16.51 10.06 17.10
CA ASP A 101 17.92 10.39 16.89
C ASP A 101 18.43 10.09 15.48
N GLU A 102 17.91 9.04 14.83
CA GLU A 102 18.40 8.57 13.52
C GLU A 102 17.34 8.69 12.42
N ALA A 103 16.13 9.17 12.73
CA ALA A 103 14.96 9.19 11.84
C ALA A 103 14.70 7.82 11.18
N ASP A 104 15.02 6.75 11.90
CA ASP A 104 14.89 5.37 11.44
C ASP A 104 13.59 4.75 11.94
N VAL A 105 12.98 3.93 11.08
CA VAL A 105 11.72 3.23 11.35
C VAL A 105 11.99 1.77 11.65
N SER A 106 11.62 1.33 12.86
CA SER A 106 11.67 -0.08 13.27
C SER A 106 10.27 -0.70 13.20
N PHE A 107 10.21 -1.97 12.78
CA PHE A 107 8.97 -2.73 12.64
C PHE A 107 8.90 -3.85 13.67
N PHE A 108 7.77 -3.95 14.35
CA PHE A 108 7.51 -4.95 15.38
C PHE A 108 6.19 -5.65 15.11
N ARG A 109 6.16 -6.97 15.34
CA ARG A 109 4.92 -7.75 15.40
C ARG A 109 4.50 -7.91 16.84
N ILE A 110 3.20 -7.77 17.06
CA ILE A 110 2.52 -7.95 18.35
C ILE A 110 1.78 -9.27 18.25
N THR A 111 2.23 -10.26 19.03
CA THR A 111 1.60 -11.58 19.07
C THR A 111 0.31 -11.54 19.90
N ALA A 112 -0.49 -12.60 19.81
CA ALA A 112 -1.70 -12.74 20.63
C ALA A 112 -1.43 -12.72 22.16
N ASN A 113 -0.19 -13.01 22.56
CA ASN A 113 0.24 -13.00 23.96
C ASN A 113 0.80 -11.63 24.41
N ASN A 114 0.60 -10.57 23.61
CA ASN A 114 1.22 -9.26 23.82
C ASN A 114 2.75 -9.31 23.91
N GLU A 115 3.40 -10.19 23.13
CA GLU A 115 4.85 -10.14 22.95
C GLU A 115 5.21 -9.24 21.77
N LEU A 116 6.23 -8.40 21.97
CA LEU A 116 6.75 -7.52 20.93
C LEU A 116 8.02 -8.11 20.30
N LEU A 117 7.92 -8.54 19.05
CA LEU A 117 9.01 -9.20 18.32
C LEU A 117 9.42 -8.39 17.09
N PRO A 118 10.72 -8.27 16.77
CA PRO A 118 11.17 -7.53 15.60
C PRO A 118 10.76 -8.24 14.30
N VAL A 119 10.29 -7.46 13.32
CA VAL A 119 9.97 -7.95 11.97
C VAL A 119 11.24 -7.92 11.13
N LYS A 120 11.63 -9.07 10.56
CA LYS A 120 12.88 -9.22 9.79
C LYS A 120 12.77 -8.72 8.35
N SER A 121 11.57 -8.76 7.77
CA SER A 121 11.32 -8.35 6.40
C SER A 121 9.94 -7.71 6.29
N THR A 122 9.84 -6.58 5.59
CA THR A 122 8.54 -5.95 5.31
C THR A 122 7.71 -6.72 4.28
N SER A 123 8.29 -7.72 3.60
CA SER A 123 7.56 -8.62 2.69
C SER A 123 6.57 -9.53 3.42
N THR A 124 6.70 -9.67 4.75
CA THR A 124 5.78 -10.46 5.59
C THR A 124 4.71 -9.58 6.25
N VAL A 125 4.58 -8.32 5.81
CA VAL A 125 3.64 -7.35 6.40
C VAL A 125 2.54 -7.08 5.37
N ALA A 126 1.32 -7.43 5.72
CA ALA A 126 0.14 -6.98 5.00
C ALA A 126 -0.22 -5.59 5.51
N PHE A 127 0.26 -4.56 4.82
CA PHE A 127 0.01 -3.17 5.20
C PHE A 127 -1.49 -2.84 5.11
N HIS A 128 -1.97 -2.03 6.04
CA HIS A 128 -3.30 -1.42 5.99
C HIS A 128 -3.22 -0.03 5.37
N ALA A 129 -4.34 0.47 4.86
CA ALA A 129 -4.42 1.85 4.37
C ALA A 129 -4.04 2.84 5.48
N PRO A 130 -3.26 3.89 5.16
CA PRO A 130 -2.80 4.30 3.81
C PRO A 130 -1.47 3.66 3.38
N PHE A 131 -0.88 2.78 4.20
CA PHE A 131 0.46 2.23 3.97
C PHE A 131 0.50 1.15 2.89
N CYS A 132 -0.63 0.51 2.56
CA CYS A 132 -0.72 -0.38 1.41
C CYS A 132 -0.68 0.37 0.07
N ASP A 133 -1.10 1.63 0.05
CA ASP A 133 -1.30 2.41 -1.17
C ASP A 133 0.00 3.04 -1.68
N VAL A 134 1.15 2.74 -1.07
CA VAL A 134 2.47 3.28 -1.47
C VAL A 134 3.38 2.26 -2.14
N GLY A 135 2.92 1.01 -2.32
CA GLY A 135 3.68 -0.05 -2.97
C GLY A 135 3.45 -0.13 -4.48
N ASP A 136 4.50 -0.43 -5.25
CA ASP A 136 4.29 -1.12 -6.52
C ASP A 136 4.22 -2.62 -6.23
N ASP A 137 3.31 -3.36 -6.88
CA ASP A 137 3.20 -4.83 -6.78
C ASP A 137 4.52 -5.57 -7.10
N ALA A 138 5.54 -4.85 -7.58
CA ALA A 138 6.88 -5.31 -7.88
C ALA A 138 7.82 -5.44 -6.67
N GLY A 139 7.38 -5.12 -5.44
CA GLY A 139 8.15 -5.40 -4.22
C GLY A 139 9.51 -4.68 -4.15
N ASN A 140 9.62 -3.50 -4.78
CA ASN A 140 10.91 -2.82 -4.92
C ASN A 140 11.31 -2.08 -3.61
N SER A 141 12.60 -1.98 -3.34
CA SER A 141 13.23 -1.17 -2.28
C SER A 141 12.70 0.28 -2.18
N LYS A 142 12.15 0.83 -3.26
CA LYS A 142 11.54 2.17 -3.26
C LYS A 142 10.21 2.24 -2.52
N ALA A 143 9.43 1.16 -2.47
CA ALA A 143 8.16 1.11 -1.76
C ALA A 143 8.36 1.30 -0.25
N ILE A 144 9.36 0.62 0.32
CA ILE A 144 9.64 0.73 1.76
C ILE A 144 10.06 2.14 2.15
N HIS A 145 10.83 2.84 1.31
CA HIS A 145 11.18 4.24 1.57
C HIS A 145 9.95 5.17 1.61
N ARG A 146 8.94 4.93 0.77
CA ARG A 146 7.68 5.68 0.80
C ARG A 146 6.85 5.36 2.04
N VAL A 147 6.76 4.08 2.43
CA VAL A 147 6.10 3.66 3.68
C VAL A 147 6.77 4.32 4.89
N SER A 148 8.10 4.25 4.97
CA SER A 148 8.87 4.88 6.05
C SER A 148 8.63 6.39 6.11
N ALA A 149 8.61 7.08 4.96
CA ALA A 149 8.35 8.52 4.93
C ALA A 149 6.96 8.90 5.46
N LEU A 150 5.91 8.11 5.13
CA LEU A 150 4.58 8.31 5.72
C LEU A 150 4.57 8.08 7.22
N ILE A 151 5.22 7.02 7.69
CA ILE A 151 5.31 6.72 9.13
C ILE A 151 5.99 7.89 9.86
N LEU A 152 7.13 8.36 9.37
CA LEU A 152 7.84 9.50 9.94
C LEU A 152 6.95 10.75 9.97
N TYR A 153 6.21 11.03 8.90
CA TYR A 153 5.25 12.13 8.86
C TYR A 153 4.14 11.96 9.90
N TYR A 154 3.58 10.76 10.08
CA TYR A 154 2.53 10.53 11.08
C TYR A 154 3.02 10.75 12.52
N PHE A 155 4.23 10.31 12.85
CA PHE A 155 4.83 10.58 14.16
C PHE A 155 5.11 12.07 14.38
N LEU A 156 5.54 12.77 13.32
CA LEU A 156 5.76 14.22 13.34
C LEU A 156 4.44 14.99 13.49
N ALA A 157 3.42 14.65 12.70
CA ALA A 157 2.12 15.32 12.67
C ALA A 157 1.27 15.03 13.92
N ALA A 158 1.45 13.87 14.56
CA ALA A 158 0.84 13.56 15.85
C ALA A 158 1.56 14.25 17.03
N GLY A 159 2.73 14.85 16.79
CA GLY A 159 3.53 15.52 17.82
C GLY A 159 4.31 14.56 18.73
N HIS A 160 4.42 13.28 18.38
CA HIS A 160 5.26 12.33 19.12
C HIS A 160 6.75 12.56 18.86
N VAL A 161 7.09 13.04 17.67
CA VAL A 161 8.44 13.50 17.31
C VAL A 161 8.37 15.00 17.01
N THR A 162 9.27 15.78 17.61
CA THR A 162 9.30 17.25 17.47
C THR A 162 9.97 17.69 16.18
N GLU A 163 11.07 17.02 15.81
CA GLU A 163 11.86 17.29 14.62
C GLU A 163 12.50 16.00 14.11
N LEU A 164 12.49 15.80 12.79
CA LEU A 164 13.18 14.69 12.14
C LEU A 164 14.63 15.07 11.79
N GLN A 165 15.59 14.23 12.17
CA GLN A 165 16.97 14.41 11.73
C GLN A 165 17.13 14.09 10.24
N ARG A 166 17.85 14.96 9.53
CA ARG A 166 18.16 14.76 8.11
C ARG A 166 19.35 13.84 7.95
N THR A 167 19.26 12.91 7.01
CA THR A 167 20.39 12.08 6.63
C THR A 167 21.49 12.94 6.00
N ARG A 168 22.74 12.80 6.46
CA ARG A 168 23.88 13.58 5.94
C ARG A 168 24.15 13.32 4.46
N ALA A 169 23.87 12.12 3.97
CA ALA A 169 24.13 11.70 2.60
C ALA A 169 23.12 12.28 1.58
N ASP A 170 21.84 12.37 1.95
CA ASP A 170 20.79 12.97 1.12
C ASP A 170 19.80 13.72 2.02
N PRO A 171 20.03 15.03 2.25
CA PRO A 171 19.16 15.83 3.10
C PRO A 171 17.72 15.91 2.57
N SER A 172 17.52 15.79 1.25
CA SER A 172 16.21 15.88 0.59
C SER A 172 15.45 14.55 0.52
N MET A 173 16.05 13.47 1.03
CA MET A 173 15.49 12.12 0.87
C MET A 173 14.08 12.04 1.42
N PHE A 174 13.84 12.56 2.64
CA PHE A 174 12.53 12.59 3.26
C PHE A 174 11.49 13.39 2.45
N THR A 175 11.81 14.61 2.01
CA THR A 175 10.83 15.46 1.31
C THR A 175 10.44 14.83 -0.02
N ARG A 176 11.41 14.30 -0.77
CA ARG A 176 11.18 13.58 -2.02
C ARG A 176 10.31 12.34 -1.82
N THR A 177 10.67 11.46 -0.87
CA THR A 177 9.93 10.21 -0.64
C THR A 177 8.55 10.45 -0.05
N PHE A 178 8.40 11.45 0.82
CA PHE A 178 7.11 11.83 1.39
C PHE A 178 6.18 12.42 0.33
N ARG A 179 6.67 13.30 -0.54
CA ARG A 179 5.90 13.80 -1.69
C ARG A 179 5.44 12.65 -2.57
N ASP A 180 6.36 11.77 -2.97
CA ASP A 180 6.01 10.61 -3.79
C ASP A 180 4.93 9.76 -3.10
N ALA A 181 5.10 9.48 -1.80
CA ALA A 181 4.12 8.71 -1.03
C ALA A 181 2.72 9.34 -1.03
N CYS A 182 2.61 10.67 -0.89
CA CYS A 182 1.32 11.36 -0.93
C CYS A 182 0.62 11.17 -2.29
N TYR A 183 1.36 11.26 -3.40
CA TYR A 183 0.79 11.03 -4.74
C TYR A 183 0.33 9.60 -4.95
N TRP A 184 1.04 8.62 -4.39
CA TRP A 184 0.64 7.22 -4.43
C TRP A 184 -0.66 6.97 -3.65
N VAL A 185 -0.76 7.50 -2.43
CA VAL A 185 -1.99 7.38 -1.61
C VAL A 185 -3.17 8.07 -2.29
N ALA A 186 -2.97 9.26 -2.84
CA ALA A 186 -4.01 10.00 -3.56
C ALA A 186 -4.55 9.25 -4.79
N ASN A 187 -3.71 8.39 -5.38
CA ASN A 187 -4.07 7.54 -6.50
C ASN A 187 -4.46 6.10 -6.08
N ASN A 188 -4.78 5.88 -4.79
CA ASN A 188 -5.21 4.58 -4.27
C ASN A 188 -4.25 3.43 -4.61
N GLY A 189 -2.94 3.67 -4.58
CA GLY A 189 -1.94 2.65 -4.91
C GLY A 189 -1.64 2.52 -6.40
N GLU A 190 -2.30 3.26 -7.29
CA GLU A 190 -1.90 3.30 -8.69
C GLU A 190 -0.70 4.21 -8.91
N ARG A 191 0.22 3.77 -9.78
CA ARG A 191 1.44 4.51 -10.08
C ARG A 191 1.11 5.94 -10.53
N PRO A 192 1.50 6.97 -9.77
CA PRO A 192 1.15 8.33 -10.12
C PRO A 192 1.91 8.80 -11.36
N ASN A 193 1.18 9.46 -12.27
CA ASN A 193 1.77 10.26 -13.34
C ASN A 193 2.30 11.57 -12.73
N ILE A 194 3.38 11.47 -11.96
CA ILE A 194 4.03 12.64 -11.36
C ILE A 194 4.63 13.46 -12.51
N PRO A 195 4.27 14.74 -12.67
CA PRO A 195 4.98 15.64 -13.55
C PRO A 195 6.42 15.74 -13.04
N HIS A 196 7.37 15.09 -13.70
CA HIS A 196 8.78 15.25 -13.36
C HIS A 196 9.16 16.73 -13.53
N PRO A 197 9.64 17.40 -12.47
CA PRO A 197 10.22 18.73 -12.65
C PRO A 197 11.45 18.57 -13.54
N ARG A 198 11.38 19.09 -14.77
CA ARG A 198 12.54 19.12 -15.67
C ARG A 198 13.64 19.93 -14.97
N PRO A 199 14.89 19.42 -14.87
CA PRO A 199 15.94 20.08 -14.09
C PRO A 199 16.35 21.48 -14.59
N ASN A 200 15.85 21.95 -15.75
CA ASN A 200 16.29 23.19 -16.40
C ASN A 200 15.13 24.04 -16.96
N ALA A 201 14.01 24.14 -16.24
CA ALA A 201 12.97 25.11 -16.60
C ALA A 201 13.09 26.36 -15.71
N VAL A 202 13.67 27.43 -16.27
CA VAL A 202 13.61 28.78 -15.71
C VAL A 202 12.13 29.15 -15.50
N PRO A 203 11.71 29.67 -14.34
CA PRO A 203 10.31 30.04 -14.12
C PRO A 203 9.99 31.28 -14.96
N ARG A 204 9.18 31.12 -16.01
CA ARG A 204 8.51 32.25 -16.66
C ARG A 204 7.28 32.59 -15.83
N SER A 205 7.36 33.72 -15.14
CA SER A 205 6.23 34.40 -14.53
C SER A 205 5.11 34.61 -15.55
N SER A 206 3.89 34.22 -15.20
CA SER A 206 2.68 34.63 -15.89
C SER A 206 2.43 36.12 -15.66
N ALA A 207 2.32 36.89 -16.74
CA ALA A 207 1.68 38.19 -16.72
C ALA A 207 1.16 38.55 -18.12
N LEU A 208 -0.16 38.70 -18.17
CA LEU A 208 -0.95 39.55 -19.05
C LEU A 208 -1.17 39.11 -20.51
N VAL A 209 -2.46 38.84 -20.75
CA VAL A 209 -3.18 38.86 -22.01
C VAL A 209 -2.98 40.23 -22.65
N ASP A 210 -2.51 40.26 -23.91
CA ASP A 210 -2.98 41.23 -24.89
C ASP A 210 -2.89 40.61 -26.28
N ASP A 211 -4.02 40.68 -26.96
CA ASP A 211 -4.28 40.19 -28.31
C ASP A 211 -3.82 41.24 -29.35
N VAL A 212 -4.17 41.03 -30.62
CA VAL A 212 -4.00 41.93 -31.80
C VAL A 212 -2.65 41.82 -32.57
N PRO A 213 -2.62 41.95 -33.92
CA PRO A 213 -3.07 40.98 -34.92
C PRO A 213 -1.97 40.62 -35.95
N VAL A 214 -2.30 39.59 -36.73
CA VAL A 214 -1.61 38.98 -37.88
C VAL A 214 -0.90 39.95 -38.85
N ARG A 215 0.30 39.56 -39.30
CA ARG A 215 0.84 39.91 -40.63
C ARG A 215 1.07 38.64 -41.47
N PRO A 216 0.36 38.45 -42.59
CA PRO A 216 0.53 37.27 -43.45
C PRO A 216 1.53 37.55 -44.59
N LYS A 217 2.37 36.55 -44.90
CA LYS A 217 3.09 36.26 -46.17
C LYS A 217 4.03 35.09 -45.85
N ARG A 218 4.03 33.93 -46.51
CA ARG A 218 3.64 33.53 -47.86
C ARG A 218 3.50 31.99 -47.89
N SER A 219 2.47 31.50 -48.58
CA SER A 219 2.40 30.20 -49.28
C SER A 219 3.59 30.07 -50.25
N SER A 220 4.17 28.95 -50.63
CA SER A 220 3.74 27.55 -50.84
C SER A 220 5.03 26.70 -50.82
N THR A 221 5.02 25.36 -50.70
CA THR A 221 4.92 24.45 -51.85
C THR A 221 4.69 23.02 -51.34
N MET A 222 3.63 22.39 -51.84
CA MET A 222 3.45 20.94 -51.82
C MET A 222 4.37 20.29 -52.84
N THR A 223 5.06 19.20 -52.49
CA THR A 223 5.24 18.08 -53.43
C THR A 223 5.38 16.77 -52.66
N SER A 224 4.65 15.78 -53.13
CA SER A 224 4.48 14.44 -52.59
C SER A 224 5.56 13.48 -53.10
N LEU A 225 5.84 12.44 -52.30
CA LEU A 225 6.28 11.08 -52.66
C LEU A 225 7.58 10.92 -53.48
N SER A 226 8.60 10.30 -52.88
CA SER A 226 9.06 8.94 -53.23
C SER A 226 10.23 8.47 -52.37
N SER A 227 10.26 7.16 -52.20
CA SER A 227 11.06 6.25 -51.39
C SER A 227 12.58 6.23 -51.61
N THR A 228 13.27 5.64 -50.63
CA THR A 228 14.67 5.14 -50.58
C THR A 228 15.73 6.25 -50.37
N SER A 229 16.68 6.18 -49.43
CA SER A 229 17.39 5.07 -48.80
C SER A 229 17.99 5.48 -47.43
N PHE A 230 18.44 4.47 -46.70
CA PHE A 230 18.91 4.40 -45.31
C PHE A 230 20.08 5.32 -44.91
N THR A 231 20.05 5.83 -43.68
CA THR A 231 21.16 5.71 -42.69
C THR A 231 20.65 5.78 -41.24
N THR A 232 20.93 4.69 -40.50
CA THR A 232 21.26 4.58 -39.04
C THR A 232 20.27 5.08 -37.98
N ASP A 233 19.45 4.17 -37.44
CA ASP A 233 19.62 3.60 -36.07
C ASP A 233 18.44 2.67 -35.71
N PRO A 234 18.73 1.47 -35.19
CA PRO A 234 18.09 1.10 -33.93
C PRO A 234 19.08 0.51 -32.90
N ALA A 235 18.78 0.83 -31.64
CA ALA A 235 19.54 0.54 -30.43
C ALA A 235 20.01 -0.92 -30.29
N PRO A 236 21.20 -1.17 -29.70
CA PRO A 236 21.62 -2.51 -29.33
C PRO A 236 21.08 -2.93 -27.94
N PRO A 237 21.04 -4.24 -27.69
CA PRO A 237 20.43 -4.85 -26.51
C PRO A 237 21.36 -4.91 -25.30
N ILE A 238 20.73 -4.92 -24.12
CA ILE A 238 21.08 -5.58 -22.85
C ILE A 238 22.52 -6.10 -22.74
N ARG A 239 23.29 -5.53 -21.82
CA ARG A 239 24.44 -6.21 -21.18
C ARG A 239 24.27 -6.24 -19.66
N ARG A 240 24.29 -7.46 -19.12
CA ARG A 240 24.53 -7.77 -17.69
C ARG A 240 26.04 -7.79 -17.40
N ALA A 241 26.33 -7.69 -16.09
CA ALA A 241 27.55 -8.04 -15.32
C ALA A 241 28.64 -6.94 -15.22
N ALA A 242 29.36 -6.73 -14.11
CA ALA A 242 29.59 -7.51 -12.89
C ALA A 242 30.20 -6.64 -11.75
N THR A 243 30.03 -7.03 -10.49
CA THR A 243 31.04 -7.21 -9.40
C THR A 243 30.31 -7.87 -8.21
N ASP A 244 30.51 -9.16 -7.91
CA ASP A 244 31.45 -9.76 -6.91
C ASP A 244 31.15 -9.28 -5.47
N ASP A 245 30.80 -10.16 -4.51
CA ASP A 245 31.77 -11.06 -3.85
C ASP A 245 31.27 -12.48 -3.46
N VAL A 246 32.29 -13.33 -3.33
CA VAL A 246 32.40 -14.80 -3.25
C VAL A 246 32.16 -15.41 -1.85
N LYS A 247 31.63 -16.65 -1.81
CA LYS A 247 32.22 -17.83 -1.10
C LYS A 247 31.43 -19.12 -1.36
N ILE A 248 31.85 -19.91 -2.34
CA ILE A 248 31.57 -21.36 -2.36
C ILE A 248 32.86 -22.11 -2.70
N LYS A 249 33.24 -22.99 -1.77
CA LYS A 249 34.40 -23.90 -1.81
C LYS A 249 34.35 -24.80 -3.05
N ARG A 250 35.51 -24.97 -3.69
CA ARG A 250 35.79 -26.10 -4.58
C ARG A 250 36.15 -27.30 -3.71
N ASP A 251 35.48 -28.43 -3.93
CA ASP A 251 36.08 -29.74 -3.74
C ASP A 251 36.15 -30.45 -5.11
N ARG A 252 37.29 -31.07 -5.36
CA ARG A 252 37.72 -31.75 -6.58
C ARG A 252 38.32 -33.08 -6.13
N GLU A 253 37.70 -34.20 -6.50
CA GLU A 253 38.27 -35.56 -6.66
C GLU A 253 37.33 -36.29 -7.66
N ASP A 254 37.73 -36.61 -8.89
CA ASP A 254 38.39 -37.85 -9.37
C ASP A 254 37.60 -39.13 -9.01
N ASP A 255 36.92 -39.77 -9.99
CA ASP A 255 37.34 -41.10 -10.48
C ASP A 255 36.50 -41.64 -11.68
N ALA A 256 37.15 -42.54 -12.41
CA ALA A 256 36.80 -43.11 -13.71
C ALA A 256 35.53 -43.99 -13.77
N ILE A 257 35.00 -44.25 -14.98
CA ILE A 257 34.50 -45.56 -15.45
C ILE A 257 34.44 -45.60 -17.01
N LEU A 258 34.65 -46.82 -17.53
CA LEU A 258 35.02 -47.25 -18.88
C LEU A 258 33.86 -47.33 -19.92
N ARG A 259 34.27 -47.28 -21.21
CA ARG A 259 33.65 -47.63 -22.52
C ARG A 259 32.61 -48.80 -22.55
N PRO A 260 31.75 -48.99 -23.62
CA PRO A 260 32.20 -49.08 -25.04
C PRO A 260 31.25 -48.74 -26.23
N LYS A 261 31.92 -48.47 -27.37
CA LYS A 261 31.64 -48.72 -28.81
C LYS A 261 30.19 -48.81 -29.34
N LYS A 262 29.92 -48.04 -30.42
CA LYS A 262 29.37 -48.53 -31.72
C LYS A 262 29.44 -47.43 -32.80
N HIS A 263 30.14 -47.71 -33.90
CA HIS A 263 30.04 -46.97 -35.16
C HIS A 263 28.95 -47.62 -36.03
N PRO A 264 28.03 -46.84 -36.63
CA PRO A 264 27.32 -47.27 -37.83
C PRO A 264 27.74 -46.45 -39.05
N ARG A 265 28.35 -47.18 -40.00
CA ARG A 265 28.28 -47.06 -41.46
C ARG A 265 27.98 -45.67 -42.07
N ARG A 266 29.05 -45.13 -42.65
CA ARG A 266 29.07 -44.21 -43.79
C ARG A 266 28.17 -44.74 -44.92
N THR A 267 27.18 -43.96 -45.34
CA THR A 267 26.38 -44.21 -46.55
C THR A 267 27.05 -43.58 -47.77
N LEU A 268 26.87 -44.21 -48.92
CA LEU A 268 27.42 -43.87 -50.25
C LEU A 268 26.77 -42.59 -50.82
N SER A 269 27.13 -41.42 -50.31
CA SER A 269 26.83 -40.13 -50.97
C SER A 269 27.94 -39.08 -50.88
N GLU A 270 29.11 -39.42 -50.32
CA GLU A 270 30.34 -38.64 -50.50
C GLU A 270 31.11 -39.14 -51.73
N GLN A 271 30.70 -38.71 -52.92
CA GLN A 271 31.49 -38.87 -54.13
C GLN A 271 31.27 -37.68 -55.07
N ILE A 272 31.71 -36.49 -54.66
CA ILE A 272 32.04 -35.44 -55.62
C ILE A 272 33.42 -34.88 -55.25
N VAL A 273 34.41 -35.32 -56.02
CA VAL A 273 35.76 -34.78 -56.08
C VAL A 273 35.68 -33.52 -56.97
N ILE A 274 36.11 -32.36 -56.46
CA ILE A 274 36.49 -31.23 -57.31
C ILE A 274 37.98 -30.93 -57.06
N PRO A 275 38.83 -30.89 -58.10
CA PRO A 275 40.28 -30.85 -57.94
C PRO A 275 40.80 -29.50 -57.44
N SER A 276 41.86 -29.61 -56.65
CA SER A 276 42.80 -28.57 -56.23
C SER A 276 43.08 -27.49 -57.30
N LEU A 277 42.97 -26.22 -56.89
CA LEU A 277 43.83 -25.17 -57.40
C LEU A 277 44.56 -24.49 -56.24
N ARG A 278 45.85 -24.30 -56.50
CA ARG A 278 46.98 -23.95 -55.64
C ARG A 278 47.04 -22.44 -55.35
N ASN A 279 47.70 -22.13 -54.22
CA ASN A 279 48.47 -20.91 -53.91
C ASN A 279 47.69 -19.63 -53.58
N HIS A 280 47.78 -19.13 -52.33
CA HIS A 280 48.86 -18.25 -51.86
C HIS A 280 48.64 -17.87 -50.39
N ASP A 281 49.75 -17.66 -49.68
CA ASP A 281 49.81 -17.05 -48.36
C ASP A 281 48.98 -15.78 -48.25
N THR A 282 48.25 -15.61 -47.14
CA THR A 282 48.30 -14.45 -46.23
C THR A 282 46.99 -14.31 -45.42
N THR A 283 47.18 -13.84 -44.18
CA THR A 283 46.20 -13.23 -43.28
C THR A 283 45.39 -14.15 -42.35
N LEU A 284 45.77 -14.04 -41.08
CA LEU A 284 44.96 -14.29 -39.89
C LEU A 284 43.52 -13.79 -40.10
N SER A 285 42.54 -14.68 -40.01
CA SER A 285 41.12 -14.33 -40.01
C SER A 285 40.38 -15.13 -38.92
N PRO A 286 39.56 -14.48 -38.07
CA PRO A 286 39.00 -15.09 -36.87
C PRO A 286 37.93 -16.11 -37.24
N ARG A 287 38.15 -17.35 -36.80
CA ARG A 287 37.31 -18.52 -37.03
C ARG A 287 35.87 -18.26 -36.51
N SER A 288 34.93 -18.06 -37.42
CA SER A 288 33.49 -17.96 -37.13
C SER A 288 33.00 -19.16 -36.31
N PRO A 289 32.02 -19.01 -35.40
CA PRO A 289 31.47 -20.16 -34.69
C PRO A 289 30.79 -21.10 -35.69
N ALA A 290 31.26 -22.35 -35.76
CA ALA A 290 30.68 -23.38 -36.62
C ALA A 290 29.14 -23.44 -36.47
N PRO A 291 28.37 -23.53 -37.57
CA PRO A 291 26.91 -23.45 -37.60
C PRO A 291 26.21 -24.47 -36.68
N GLU A 292 26.85 -25.61 -36.39
CA GLU A 292 26.35 -26.60 -35.43
C GLU A 292 26.23 -26.06 -33.99
N ARG A 293 27.14 -25.17 -33.57
CA ARG A 293 27.07 -24.55 -32.23
C ARG A 293 25.92 -23.56 -32.13
N VAL A 294 25.63 -22.85 -33.21
CA VAL A 294 24.49 -21.92 -33.29
C VAL A 294 23.19 -22.70 -33.27
N ASN A 295 23.08 -23.78 -34.05
CA ASN A 295 21.88 -24.63 -34.05
C ASN A 295 21.61 -25.27 -32.69
N ARG A 296 22.65 -25.72 -31.97
CA ARG A 296 22.49 -26.25 -30.62
C ARG A 296 22.01 -25.19 -29.62
N ALA A 297 22.63 -24.00 -29.64
CA ALA A 297 22.22 -22.90 -28.79
C ALA A 297 20.77 -22.44 -29.07
N LEU A 298 20.33 -22.48 -30.33
CA LEU A 298 18.95 -22.19 -30.70
C LEU A 298 17.99 -23.27 -30.20
N SER A 299 18.34 -24.55 -30.32
CA SER A 299 17.54 -25.66 -29.76
C SER A 299 17.40 -25.55 -28.25
N ASP A 300 18.49 -25.30 -27.52
CA ASP A 300 18.49 -25.12 -26.07
C ASP A 300 17.62 -23.91 -25.67
N ARG A 301 17.66 -22.83 -26.46
CA ARG A 301 16.81 -21.65 -26.24
C ARG A 301 15.33 -21.95 -26.49
N ILE A 302 15.01 -22.75 -27.51
CA ILE A 302 13.64 -23.18 -27.80
C ILE A 302 13.10 -24.05 -26.67
N GLU A 303 13.92 -24.95 -26.13
CA GLU A 303 13.54 -25.80 -24.99
C GLU A 303 13.27 -24.95 -23.74
N HIS A 304 14.19 -24.05 -23.38
CA HIS A 304 13.97 -23.09 -22.28
C HIS A 304 12.69 -22.27 -22.46
N LEU A 305 12.42 -21.77 -23.67
CA LEU A 305 11.20 -21.00 -23.94
C LEU A 305 9.93 -21.86 -23.87
N LYS A 306 10.02 -23.17 -24.15
CA LYS A 306 8.89 -24.09 -23.99
C LYS A 306 8.60 -24.33 -22.51
N ASP A 307 9.62 -24.52 -21.70
CA ASP A 307 9.48 -24.73 -20.26
C ASP A 307 8.90 -23.48 -19.59
N GLU A 308 9.43 -22.29 -19.90
CA GLU A 308 8.91 -21.02 -19.41
C GLU A 308 7.44 -20.80 -19.81
N ASN A 309 7.05 -21.21 -21.03
CA ASN A 309 5.67 -21.12 -21.49
C ASN A 309 4.76 -22.15 -20.79
N ALA A 310 5.27 -23.34 -20.46
CA ALA A 310 4.54 -24.33 -19.67
C ALA A 310 4.30 -23.82 -18.24
N ASP A 311 5.31 -23.22 -17.62
CA ASP A 311 5.20 -22.60 -16.29
C ASP A 311 4.21 -21.44 -16.31
N LEU A 312 4.29 -20.56 -17.31
CA LEU A 312 3.33 -19.47 -17.48
C LEU A 312 1.90 -19.99 -17.63
N LYS A 313 1.66 -21.03 -18.43
CA LYS A 313 0.32 -21.65 -18.53
C LYS A 313 -0.18 -22.18 -17.19
N HIS A 314 0.69 -22.86 -16.44
CA HIS A 314 0.33 -23.35 -15.11
C HIS A 314 -0.04 -22.20 -14.16
N THR A 315 0.74 -21.12 -14.13
CA THR A 315 0.44 -19.95 -13.29
C THR A 315 -0.89 -19.29 -13.68
N VAL A 316 -1.18 -19.15 -14.98
CA VAL A 316 -2.46 -18.61 -15.45
C VAL A 316 -3.63 -19.49 -15.01
N SER A 317 -3.54 -20.81 -15.19
CA SER A 317 -4.60 -21.72 -14.73
C SER A 317 -4.80 -21.70 -13.22
N SER A 318 -3.71 -21.55 -12.43
CA SER A 318 -3.81 -21.37 -10.98
C SER A 318 -4.53 -20.08 -10.62
N LEU A 319 -4.19 -18.97 -11.27
CA LEU A 319 -4.83 -17.67 -11.05
C LEU A 319 -6.31 -17.67 -11.45
N GLU A 320 -6.67 -18.37 -12.53
CA GLU A 320 -8.06 -18.56 -12.93
C GLU A 320 -8.85 -19.35 -11.87
N HIS A 321 -8.24 -20.39 -11.28
CA HIS A 321 -8.86 -21.14 -10.20
C HIS A 321 -9.07 -20.28 -8.95
N ASP A 322 -8.05 -19.50 -8.55
CA ASP A 322 -8.13 -18.60 -7.40
C ASP A 322 -9.17 -17.50 -7.60
N ARG A 323 -9.27 -16.95 -8.82
CA ARG A 323 -10.32 -16.00 -9.20
C ARG A 323 -11.72 -16.61 -9.01
N ALA A 324 -11.95 -17.82 -9.54
CA ALA A 324 -13.24 -18.50 -9.39
C ALA A 324 -13.59 -18.78 -7.91
N LYS A 325 -12.59 -19.14 -7.11
CA LYS A 325 -12.75 -19.33 -5.65
C LYS A 325 -13.10 -18.03 -4.95
N LEU A 326 -12.46 -16.91 -5.31
CA LEU A 326 -12.73 -15.60 -4.73
C LEU A 326 -14.13 -15.10 -5.10
N GLU A 327 -14.55 -15.28 -6.36
CA GLU A 327 -15.89 -14.94 -6.84
C GLU A 327 -16.98 -15.69 -6.06
N LYS A 328 -16.78 -16.98 -5.80
CA LYS A 328 -17.68 -17.77 -4.96
C LYS A 328 -17.75 -17.26 -3.51
N ARG A 329 -16.62 -16.82 -2.94
CA ARG A 329 -16.58 -16.23 -1.58
C ARG A 329 -17.32 -14.90 -1.53
N LEU A 330 -17.15 -14.04 -2.55
CA LEU A 330 -17.86 -12.77 -2.65
C LEU A 330 -19.37 -12.98 -2.74
N SER A 331 -19.83 -13.91 -3.58
CA SER A 331 -21.26 -14.24 -3.69
C SER A 331 -21.83 -14.77 -2.37
N ARG A 332 -21.07 -15.57 -1.61
CA ARG A 332 -21.50 -16.03 -0.27
C ARG A 332 -21.62 -14.88 0.72
N ARG A 333 -20.61 -13.99 0.78
CA ARG A 333 -20.66 -12.82 1.68
C ARG A 333 -21.79 -11.86 1.31
N ALA A 334 -22.06 -11.67 0.02
CA ALA A 334 -23.19 -10.86 -0.43
C ALA A 334 -24.54 -11.42 0.07
N TYR A 335 -24.73 -12.73 -0.02
CA TYR A 335 -25.92 -13.40 0.53
C TYR A 335 -26.03 -13.26 2.06
N GLU A 336 -24.92 -13.39 2.78
CA GLU A 336 -24.91 -13.20 4.25
C GLU A 336 -25.26 -11.77 4.65
N LEU A 337 -24.76 -10.77 3.92
CA LEU A 337 -25.11 -9.36 4.15
C LEU A 337 -26.60 -9.08 3.89
N GLU A 338 -27.17 -9.67 2.84
CA GLU A 338 -28.60 -9.55 2.55
C GLU A 338 -29.45 -10.19 3.66
N LYS A 339 -29.04 -11.36 4.16
CA LYS A 339 -29.70 -12.03 5.29
C LYS A 339 -29.66 -11.18 6.56
N MET A 340 -28.49 -10.64 6.92
CA MET A 340 -28.33 -9.76 8.09
C MET A 340 -29.17 -8.47 7.95
N SER A 341 -29.26 -7.92 6.74
CA SER A 341 -30.13 -6.77 6.45
C SER A 341 -31.61 -7.08 6.68
N HIS A 342 -32.06 -8.28 6.27
CA HIS A 342 -33.42 -8.74 6.53
C HIS A 342 -33.71 -8.88 8.03
N GLU A 343 -32.81 -9.53 8.78
CA GLU A 343 -32.92 -9.70 10.23
C GLU A 343 -32.93 -8.35 10.97
N LEU A 344 -32.12 -7.39 10.53
CA LEU A 344 -32.12 -6.02 11.06
C LEU A 344 -33.46 -5.30 10.82
N ASN A 345 -34.07 -5.49 9.65
CA ASN A 345 -35.36 -4.88 9.35
C ASN A 345 -36.49 -5.54 10.16
N GLU A 346 -36.42 -6.85 10.39
CA GLU A 346 -37.39 -7.55 11.23
C GLU A 346 -37.29 -7.10 12.70
N THR A 347 -36.08 -7.00 13.24
CA THR A 347 -35.88 -6.50 14.61
C THR A 347 -36.35 -5.07 14.79
N LYS A 348 -36.13 -4.19 13.81
CA LYS A 348 -36.70 -2.83 13.80
C LYS A 348 -38.23 -2.82 13.86
N ARG A 349 -38.89 -3.68 13.09
CA ARG A 349 -40.37 -3.80 13.14
C ARG A 349 -40.85 -4.29 14.50
N ARG A 350 -40.17 -5.28 15.08
CA ARG A 350 -40.50 -5.79 16.43
C ARG A 350 -40.35 -4.69 17.49
N LEU A 351 -39.27 -3.90 17.43
CA LEU A 351 -39.09 -2.75 18.33
C LEU A 351 -40.21 -1.72 18.20
N SER A 352 -40.59 -1.35 16.97
CA SER A 352 -41.69 -0.41 16.75
C SER A 352 -43.03 -0.93 17.30
N ASN A 353 -43.29 -2.24 17.19
CA ASN A 353 -44.49 -2.82 17.77
C ASN A 353 -44.48 -2.75 19.31
N VAL A 354 -43.33 -3.03 19.93
CA VAL A 354 -43.16 -2.91 21.39
C VAL A 354 -43.37 -1.47 21.85
N GLU A 355 -42.87 -0.48 21.11
CA GLU A 355 -43.11 0.95 21.41
C GLU A 355 -44.60 1.28 21.40
N ILE A 356 -45.34 0.81 20.39
CA ILE A 356 -46.80 0.99 20.30
C ILE A 356 -47.52 0.33 21.48
N GLU A 357 -47.14 -0.88 21.85
CA GLU A 357 -47.71 -1.60 23.00
C GLU A 357 -47.44 -0.88 24.33
N LEU A 358 -46.24 -0.35 24.50
CA LEU A 358 -45.85 0.42 25.70
C LEU A 358 -46.68 1.69 25.81
N ASP A 359 -46.84 2.44 24.72
CA ASP A 359 -47.70 3.63 24.69
C ASP A 359 -49.17 3.31 25.00
N ALA A 360 -49.68 2.17 24.50
CA ALA A 360 -51.02 1.71 24.81
C ALA A 360 -51.16 1.36 26.30
N LEU A 361 -50.17 0.68 26.88
CA LEU A 361 -50.16 0.32 28.30
C LEU A 361 -50.07 1.56 29.20
N LYS A 362 -49.25 2.54 28.82
CA LYS A 362 -49.13 3.82 29.53
C LYS A 362 -50.45 4.57 29.58
N ARG A 363 -51.18 4.64 28.46
CA ARG A 363 -52.52 5.25 28.42
C ARG A 363 -53.54 4.51 29.29
N ARG A 364 -53.48 3.17 29.33
CA ARG A 364 -54.35 2.36 30.22
C ARG A 364 -54.05 2.64 31.68
N PHE A 365 -52.77 2.77 32.04
CA PHE A 365 -52.36 3.11 33.40
C PHE A 365 -52.85 4.51 33.81
N GLU A 366 -52.67 5.51 32.96
CA GLU A 366 -53.19 6.87 33.20
C GLU A 366 -54.72 6.90 33.38
N HIS A 367 -55.45 6.06 32.66
CA HIS A 367 -56.90 5.94 32.82
C HIS A 367 -57.27 5.29 34.17
N ALA A 368 -56.61 4.20 34.53
CA ALA A 368 -56.81 3.53 35.81
C ALA A 368 -56.48 4.45 37.01
N ASP A 369 -55.42 5.26 36.90
CA ASP A 369 -55.08 6.26 37.92
C ASP A 369 -56.19 7.33 38.08
N LYS A 370 -56.78 7.79 36.97
CA LYS A 370 -57.92 8.70 37.01
C LYS A 370 -59.13 8.05 37.68
N ASP A 371 -59.47 6.82 37.32
CA ASP A 371 -60.62 6.10 37.88
C ASP A 371 -60.44 5.84 39.39
N THR A 372 -59.24 5.42 39.80
CA THR A 372 -58.93 5.21 41.23
C THR A 372 -58.96 6.53 42.01
N SER A 373 -58.54 7.64 41.41
CA SER A 373 -58.65 8.97 42.03
C SER A 373 -60.11 9.43 42.19
N ALA A 374 -60.94 9.18 41.18
CA ALA A 374 -62.38 9.49 41.21
C ALA A 374 -63.10 8.65 42.28
N PHE A 375 -62.84 7.35 42.33
CA PHE A 375 -63.40 6.46 43.34
C PHE A 375 -63.00 6.86 44.76
N ARG A 376 -61.75 7.28 44.96
CA ARG A 376 -61.28 7.82 46.26
C ARG A 376 -62.05 9.07 46.68
N LEU A 377 -62.33 9.99 45.76
CA LEU A 377 -63.11 11.20 46.04
C LEU A 377 -64.56 10.86 46.41
N GLU A 378 -65.18 9.93 45.69
CA GLU A 378 -66.55 9.48 45.97
C GLU A 378 -66.65 8.81 47.35
N LEU A 379 -65.70 7.94 47.71
CA LEU A 379 -65.61 7.35 49.05
C LEU A 379 -65.48 8.41 50.16
N LEU A 380 -64.68 9.45 49.94
CA LEU A 380 -64.55 10.56 50.89
C LEU A 380 -65.86 11.35 51.04
N ALA A 381 -66.58 11.59 49.94
CA ALA A 381 -67.87 12.25 49.95
C ALA A 381 -68.91 11.44 50.74
N LEU A 382 -69.02 10.13 50.47
CA LEU A 382 -69.91 9.22 51.20
C LEU A 382 -69.56 9.15 52.70
N ARG A 383 -68.27 9.15 53.05
CA ARG A 383 -67.85 9.19 54.46
C ARG A 383 -68.26 10.48 55.15
N LYS A 384 -68.24 11.61 54.43
CA LYS A 384 -68.65 12.92 54.97
C LYS A 384 -70.16 12.96 55.21
N THR A 385 -70.97 12.49 54.27
CA THR A 385 -72.43 12.44 54.42
C THR A 385 -72.86 11.46 55.53
N SER A 386 -72.19 10.32 55.65
CA SER A 386 -72.40 9.36 56.75
C SER A 386 -72.17 9.98 58.13
N LYS A 387 -71.11 10.78 58.31
CA LYS A 387 -70.85 11.48 59.59
C LYS A 387 -71.95 12.48 59.92
N VAL A 388 -72.35 13.30 58.95
CA VAL A 388 -73.43 14.29 59.13
C VAL A 388 -74.76 13.61 59.52
N SER A 389 -75.08 12.47 58.90
CA SER A 389 -76.27 11.68 59.25
C SER A 389 -76.23 11.12 60.68
N ASN A 390 -75.07 10.65 61.14
CA ASN A 390 -74.90 10.14 62.50
C ASN A 390 -74.94 11.25 63.57
N ASP A 391 -74.44 12.44 63.25
CA ASP A 391 -74.48 13.58 64.16
C ASP A 391 -75.91 14.13 64.29
N ALA A 392 -76.66 14.21 63.18
CA ALA A 392 -78.08 14.61 63.20
C ALA A 392 -78.98 13.62 63.98
N SER A 393 -78.60 12.34 64.05
CA SER A 393 -79.34 11.31 64.81
C SER A 393 -79.04 11.33 66.32
N LYS A 394 -78.06 12.13 66.77
CA LYS A 394 -77.73 12.30 68.20
C LYS A 394 -78.33 13.57 68.83
N GLU A 395 -78.88 14.47 68.03
CA GLU A 395 -79.54 15.71 68.49
C GLU A 395 -81.06 15.59 68.66
N VAL A 396 -81.62 14.39 68.44
CA VAL A 396 -83.01 14.01 68.77
C VAL A 396 -82.99 13.09 69.98
#